data_AF-A0A9W7G220-F1
#
_entry.id   AF-A0A9W7G220-F1
#
_cell.length_a   1.000
_cell.length_b   1.000
_cell.length_c   1.000
_cell.angle_alpha   90.00
_cell.angle_beta   90.00
_cell.angle_gamma   90.00
#
_symmetry.space_group_name_H-M   'P 1'
#
loop_
_entity.id
_entity.type
_entity.pdbx_description
1 polymer ?
#
loop_
_entity_poly.entity_id
_entity_poly.type
_entity_poly.pdbx_seq_one_letter_code
_entity_poly.pdbx_strand_id
1 'polypeptide(L)'
;MYAYRILKGGMLYHDNSDDGEDGAGRKIAELLNNMMKAGEEQGEERGVVMVVSRWYGGTKLGPKRFAHIANAAREVMCNMYGK
;
A
#
# COMPACT_ATOMS: atom_id res chain seq x y z
N MET A 1 -4.75 -5.24 7.72
CA MET A 1 -3.93 -5.56 6.52
C MET A 1 -2.82 -4.52 6.34
N TYR A 2 -1.66 -4.90 5.82
CA TYR A 2 -0.54 -3.98 5.60
C TYR A 2 0.31 -4.33 4.38
N ALA A 3 1.11 -3.36 3.92
CA ALA A 3 2.27 -3.58 3.07
C ALA A 3 3.36 -2.55 3.38
N TYR A 4 4.61 -2.89 3.12
CA TYR A 4 5.72 -1.93 3.23
C TYR A 4 6.69 -2.05 2.06
N ARG A 5 7.41 -0.95 1.84
CA ARG A 5 8.47 -0.85 0.83
C ARG A 5 9.54 0.12 1.32
N ILE A 6 10.76 -0.38 1.50
CA ILE A 6 11.89 0.37 2.06
C ILE A 6 13.13 0.12 1.20
N LEU A 7 13.67 1.19 0.61
CA LEU A 7 14.96 1.19 -0.08
C LEU A 7 16.02 1.73 0.89
N LYS A 8 17.02 0.90 1.21
CA LYS A 8 18.11 1.24 2.14
C LYS A 8 19.41 0.61 1.66
N GLY A 9 20.47 1.39 1.55
CA GLY A 9 21.77 0.90 1.06
C GLY A 9 21.71 0.19 -0.30
N GLY A 10 20.82 0.63 -1.21
CA GLY A 10 20.60 0.00 -2.51
C GLY A 10 19.81 -1.33 -2.48
N MET A 11 19.44 -1.81 -1.30
CA MET A 11 18.62 -3.01 -1.12
C MET A 11 17.16 -2.65 -0.90
N LEU A 12 16.26 -3.37 -1.59
CA LEU A 12 14.82 -3.21 -1.44
C LEU A 12 14.27 -4.26 -0.47
N TYR A 13 13.69 -3.78 0.63
CA TYR A 13 12.93 -4.58 1.58
C TYR A 13 11.44 -4.31 1.36
N HIS A 14 10.66 -5.36 1.13
CA HIS A 14 9.22 -5.22 0.90
C HIS A 14 8.49 -6.50 1.29
N ASP A 15 7.30 -6.35 1.87
CA ASP A 15 6.41 -7.46 2.19
C ASP A 15 4.98 -6.96 2.40
N ASN A 16 4.02 -7.86 2.58
CA ASN A 16 2.61 -7.57 2.82
C ASN A 16 1.88 -8.65 3.62
N SER A 17 0.73 -8.29 4.20
CA SER A 17 -0.15 -9.21 4.90
C SER A 17 -1.62 -8.84 4.72
N ASP A 18 -2.43 -9.85 4.45
CA ASP A 18 -3.88 -9.74 4.23
C ASP A 18 -4.66 -9.56 5.54
N ASP A 19 -4.14 -10.02 6.68
CA ASP A 19 -4.79 -9.86 7.99
C ASP A 19 -6.27 -10.31 7.99
N GLY A 20 -6.53 -11.49 7.43
CA GLY A 20 -7.87 -12.06 7.27
C GLY A 20 -8.69 -11.51 6.09
N GLU A 21 -8.20 -10.47 5.40
CA GLU A 21 -8.79 -9.93 4.18
C GLU A 21 -8.05 -10.41 2.93
N ASP A 22 -8.32 -11.64 2.52
CA ASP A 22 -7.62 -12.33 1.43
C ASP A 22 -7.46 -11.46 0.17
N GLY A 23 -6.21 -11.33 -0.30
CA GLY A 23 -5.78 -10.55 -1.46
C GLY A 23 -5.54 -9.05 -1.24
N ALA A 24 -5.82 -8.52 -0.04
CA ALA A 24 -5.75 -7.09 0.20
C ALA A 24 -4.33 -6.54 0.42
N GLY A 25 -3.47 -7.26 1.15
CA GLY A 25 -2.07 -6.91 1.36
C GLY A 25 -1.31 -6.81 0.05
N ARG A 26 -1.49 -7.80 -0.83
CA ARG A 26 -0.91 -7.78 -2.19
C ARG A 26 -1.35 -6.54 -2.97
N LYS A 27 -2.64 -6.17 -2.88
CA LYS A 27 -3.17 -4.99 -3.58
C LYS A 27 -2.51 -3.69 -3.13
N ILE A 28 -2.25 -3.57 -1.83
CA ILE A 28 -1.55 -2.41 -1.24
C ILE A 28 -0.08 -2.41 -1.69
N ALA A 29 0.60 -3.56 -1.69
CA ALA A 29 1.98 -3.69 -2.15
C ALA A 29 2.13 -3.30 -3.64
N GLU A 30 1.21 -3.74 -4.51
CA GLU A 30 1.16 -3.34 -5.92
C GLU A 30 1.01 -1.82 -6.08
N LEU A 31 0.17 -1.18 -5.25
CA LEU A 31 0.00 0.28 -5.23
C LEU A 31 1.30 1.00 -4.84
N LEU A 32 1.94 0.58 -3.73
CA LEU A 32 3.21 1.17 -3.28
C LEU A 32 4.30 1.03 -4.35
N ASN A 33 4.41 -0.16 -4.96
CA ASN A 33 5.38 -0.40 -6.04
C ASN A 33 5.13 0.53 -7.24
N ASN A 34 3.89 0.69 -7.68
CA ASN A 34 3.57 1.52 -8.83
C ASN A 34 3.80 3.02 -8.57
N MET A 35 3.46 3.50 -7.37
CA MET A 35 3.59 4.92 -7.04
C MET A 35 5.03 5.31 -6.69
N MET A 36 5.79 4.44 -6.04
CA MET A 36 7.14 4.76 -5.58
C MET A 36 8.21 4.58 -6.67
N LYS A 37 8.05 3.65 -7.63
CA LYS A 37 9.03 3.39 -8.70
C LYS A 37 9.45 4.65 -9.49
N ALA A 38 8.58 5.65 -9.61
CA ALA A 38 8.81 6.88 -10.38
C ALA A 38 9.85 7.87 -9.79
N GLY A 39 10.58 7.51 -8.72
CA GLY A 39 11.54 8.41 -8.07
C GLY A 39 12.80 7.73 -7.53
N GLU A 40 13.20 6.57 -8.10
CA GLU A 40 14.37 5.79 -7.63
C GLU A 40 15.70 6.22 -8.23
N GLU A 41 15.69 7.17 -9.16
CA GLU A 41 16.84 7.54 -9.96
C GLU A 41 17.98 8.21 -9.15
N GLN A 42 17.72 8.64 -7.91
CA GLN A 42 18.66 9.46 -7.13
C GLN A 42 19.35 8.74 -5.95
N GLY A 43 19.13 7.44 -5.76
CA GLY A 43 19.82 6.69 -4.70
C GLY A 43 19.46 7.12 -3.27
N GLU A 44 18.39 7.89 -3.09
CA GLU A 44 17.91 8.30 -1.77
C GLU A 44 17.29 7.13 -1.01
N GLU A 45 17.70 6.97 0.25
CA GLU A 45 17.04 6.04 1.16
C GLU A 45 15.63 6.53 1.46
N ARG A 46 14.65 5.65 1.31
CA ARG A 46 13.24 6.00 1.47
C ARG A 46 12.42 4.79 1.84
N GLY A 47 11.41 4.99 2.69
CA GLY A 47 10.57 3.91 3.16
C GLY A 47 9.15 4.35 3.44
N VAL A 48 8.20 3.49 3.10
CA VAL A 48 6.79 3.64 3.44
C VAL A 48 6.29 2.32 4.03
N VAL A 49 5.58 2.43 5.15
CA VAL A 49 4.74 1.36 5.70
C VAL A 49 3.30 1.84 5.62
N MET A 50 2.43 1.00 5.08
CA MET A 50 1.02 1.32 4.92
C MET A 50 0.17 0.27 5.63
N VAL A 51 -0.72 0.74 6.48
CA VAL A 51 -1.70 -0.08 7.20
C VAL A 51 -3.09 0.41 6.80
N VAL A 52 -3.94 -0.50 6.37
CA VAL A 52 -5.36 -0.21 6.11
C VAL A 52 -6.18 -0.98 7.13
N SER A 53 -6.96 -0.26 7.94
CA SER A 53 -7.94 -0.85 8.83
C SER A 53 -9.31 -0.87 8.14
N ARG A 54 -10.04 -1.99 8.30
CA ARG A 54 -11.38 -2.17 7.73
C ARG A 54 -12.33 -2.65 8.82
N TRP A 55 -13.52 -2.06 8.87
CA TRP A 55 -14.60 -2.44 9.79
C TRP A 55 -15.80 -2.99 9.01
N TYR A 56 -16.41 -4.07 9.53
CA TYR A 56 -17.62 -4.64 8.91
C TYR A 56 -18.86 -3.84 9.30
N GLY A 57 -19.48 -3.18 8.32
CA GLY A 57 -20.67 -2.35 8.52
C GLY A 57 -22.02 -3.07 8.40
N GLY A 58 -22.06 -4.40 8.52
CA GLY A 58 -23.33 -5.16 8.43
C GLY A 58 -23.72 -5.68 7.05
N THR A 59 -22.99 -5.32 5.97
CA THR A 59 -23.21 -5.85 4.61
C THR A 59 -21.91 -6.32 3.96
N LYS A 60 -21.96 -7.48 3.30
CA LYS A 60 -20.82 -8.02 2.55
C LYS A 60 -20.62 -7.23 1.24
N LEU A 61 -19.50 -6.51 1.15
CA LEU A 61 -19.14 -5.73 -0.04
C LEU A 61 -18.65 -6.59 -1.23
N GLY A 62 -18.36 -7.88 -1.01
CA GLY A 62 -17.82 -8.75 -2.06
C GLY A 62 -16.53 -8.17 -2.65
N PRO A 63 -16.29 -8.29 -3.96
CA PRO A 63 -15.09 -7.75 -4.61
C PRO A 63 -14.91 -6.23 -4.49
N LYS A 64 -15.99 -5.45 -4.29
CA LYS A 64 -15.92 -3.98 -4.17
C LYS A 64 -15.05 -3.51 -3.00
N ARG A 65 -14.88 -4.35 -1.96
CA ARG A 65 -14.00 -4.05 -0.81
C ARG A 65 -12.57 -3.69 -1.23
N PHE A 66 -12.04 -4.34 -2.27
CA PHE A 66 -10.69 -4.07 -2.76
C PHE A 66 -10.53 -2.67 -3.34
N ALA A 67 -11.59 -2.13 -3.97
CA ALA A 67 -11.59 -0.76 -4.45
C ALA A 67 -11.53 0.24 -3.30
N HIS A 68 -12.30 0.01 -2.22
CA HIS A 68 -12.25 0.86 -1.02
C HIS A 68 -10.85 0.84 -0.37
N ILE A 69 -10.26 -0.34 -0.21
CA ILE A 69 -8.91 -0.52 0.35
C ILE A 69 -7.87 0.23 -0.50
N ALA A 70 -7.89 0.01 -1.82
CA ALA A 70 -6.94 0.65 -2.73
C ALA A 70 -7.12 2.18 -2.82
N ASN A 71 -8.36 2.67 -2.73
CA ASN A 71 -8.64 4.11 -2.79
C ASN A 71 -8.18 4.82 -1.51
N ALA A 72 -8.46 4.26 -0.33
CA ALA A 72 -7.97 4.79 0.94
C ALA A 72 -6.43 4.85 0.97
N ALA A 73 -5.77 3.79 0.51
CA ALA A 73 -4.32 3.75 0.35
C ALA A 73 -3.79 4.83 -0.61
N ARG A 74 -4.44 5.00 -1.76
CA ARG A 74 -4.03 5.98 -2.78
C ARG A 74 -4.17 7.42 -2.30
N GLU A 75 -5.26 7.73 -1.62
CA GLU A 75 -5.53 9.07 -1.09
C GLU A 75 -4.40 9.54 -0.16
N VAL A 76 -3.98 8.67 0.78
CA VAL A 76 -2.86 8.96 1.68
C VAL A 76 -1.57 9.18 0.88
N MET A 77 -1.29 8.35 -0.13
CA MET A 77 -0.09 8.52 -0.95
C MET A 77 -0.10 9.83 -1.76
N CYS A 78 -1.24 10.21 -2.34
CA CYS A 78 -1.35 11.51 -3.03
C CYS A 78 -1.09 12.67 -2.07
N ASN A 79 -1.67 12.62 -0.87
CA ASN A 79 -1.48 13.64 0.17
C ASN A 79 -0.01 13.72 0.64
N MET A 80 0.68 12.59 0.78
CA MET A 80 2.09 12.57 1.21
C MET A 80 3.05 13.16 0.17
N TYR A 81 2.76 12.98 -1.12
CA TYR A 81 3.64 13.38 -2.22
C TYR A 81 3.14 14.62 -3.00
N GLY A 82 2.10 15.30 -2.48
CA GLY A 82 1.59 16.55 -3.03
C GLY A 82 1.09 16.46 -4.47
N LYS A 83 0.49 15.33 -4.87
CA LYS A 83 -0.12 15.15 -6.19
C LYS A 83 -1.63 15.36 -6.17
#